data_AF-A0A7S4HVM4-F1
#
_entry.id   AF-A0A7S4HVM4-F1
#
_cell.length_a   1.000
_cell.length_b   1.000
_cell.length_c   1.000
_cell.angle_alpha   90.00
_cell.angle_beta   90.00
_cell.angle_gamma   90.00
#
_symmetry.space_group_name_H-M   'P 1'
#
loop_
_entity.id
_entity.type
_entity.pdbx_description
1 polymer ?
#
loop_
_entity_poly.entity_id
_entity_poly.type
_entity_poly.pdbx_seq_one_letter_code
_entity_poly.pdbx_strand_id
1 'polypeptide(L)'
;TAAYVTSHMPPNVEMIFSEVGLLFPSGGTLLNCAPSSNPCRQALITTMADWNQDPHNGRASWDQIVALLAVRGVEGVGGHKGGVGGDNIVGDGGTNHWREGDGSSRQSYLVMDGDEEWMDSTWAKWWVNSNDDVLPGMEEDVREGKAPPILAEMQGEINRLLCKPPRDA
;
A
#
# COMPACT_ATOMS: atom_id res chain seq x y z
N THR A 1 -19.41 -9.57 4.83
CA THR A 1 -18.87 -8.49 3.95
C THR A 1 -17.83 -7.70 4.73
N ALA A 2 -16.99 -6.89 4.08
CA ALA A 2 -15.97 -6.08 4.76
C ALA A 2 -16.58 -5.18 5.86
N ALA A 3 -17.74 -4.56 5.58
CA ALA A 3 -18.49 -3.77 6.55
C ALA A 3 -18.83 -4.51 7.86
N TYR A 4 -19.19 -5.80 7.77
CA TYR A 4 -19.43 -6.62 8.96
C TYR A 4 -18.16 -6.83 9.78
N VAL A 5 -17.04 -7.13 9.12
CA VAL A 5 -15.75 -7.36 9.78
C VAL A 5 -15.28 -6.10 10.49
N THR A 6 -15.32 -4.93 9.83
CA THR A 6 -14.93 -3.66 10.43
C THR A 6 -15.79 -3.29 11.64
N SER A 7 -17.10 -3.51 11.57
CA SER A 7 -18.02 -3.15 12.67
C SER A 7 -18.06 -4.12 13.84
N HIS A 8 -17.58 -5.36 13.65
CA HIS A 8 -17.64 -6.43 14.67
C HIS A 8 -16.25 -6.94 15.09
N MET A 9 -15.18 -6.21 14.73
CA MET A 9 -13.85 -6.58 15.16
C MET A 9 -13.75 -6.53 16.69
N PRO A 10 -13.15 -7.54 17.35
CA PRO A 10 -13.00 -7.52 18.80
C PRO A 10 -12.25 -6.27 19.28
N PRO A 11 -12.64 -5.67 20.42
CA PRO A 11 -12.05 -4.42 20.90
C PRO A 11 -10.59 -4.54 21.32
N ASN A 12 -10.04 -5.75 21.39
CA ASN A 12 -8.62 -5.99 21.64
C ASN A 12 -7.78 -6.09 20.35
N VAL A 13 -8.41 -6.03 19.17
CA VAL A 13 -7.74 -6.07 17.87
C VAL A 13 -7.58 -4.64 17.37
N GLU A 14 -6.36 -4.27 17.01
CA GLU A 14 -6.07 -3.02 16.32
C GLU A 14 -6.35 -3.18 14.83
N MET A 15 -7.01 -2.19 14.23
CA MET A 15 -7.22 -2.13 12.78
C MET A 15 -6.47 -0.94 12.21
N ILE A 16 -5.56 -1.22 11.28
CA ILE A 16 -4.82 -0.19 10.54
C ILE A 16 -5.22 -0.32 9.07
N PHE A 17 -5.87 0.72 8.54
CA PHE A 17 -6.21 0.80 7.13
C PHE A 17 -5.03 1.32 6.32
N SER A 18 -4.84 0.83 5.10
CA SER A 18 -3.69 1.18 4.29
C SER A 18 -4.03 1.13 2.80
N GLU A 19 -3.93 2.28 2.15
CA GLU A 19 -3.91 2.40 0.68
C GLU A 19 -2.50 2.59 0.13
N VAL A 20 -1.54 2.69 1.05
CA VAL A 20 -0.13 2.94 0.81
C VAL A 20 0.47 1.88 -0.12
N GLY A 21 -0.10 0.68 -0.22
CA GLY A 21 0.35 -0.37 -1.16
C GLY A 21 0.43 0.06 -2.63
N LEU A 22 -0.37 1.04 -3.05
CA LEU A 22 -0.30 1.65 -4.38
C LEU A 22 1.04 2.35 -4.65
N LEU A 23 1.67 2.88 -3.60
CA LEU A 23 2.95 3.58 -3.65
C LEU A 23 4.14 2.64 -3.78
N PHE A 24 3.92 1.34 -3.63
CA PHE A 24 4.95 0.32 -3.65
C PHE A 24 4.68 -0.70 -4.74
N PRO A 25 4.73 -0.34 -6.02
CA PRO A 25 4.67 -1.36 -7.06
C PRO A 25 5.91 -2.26 -6.98
N SER A 26 5.69 -3.58 -6.84
CA SER A 26 6.75 -4.58 -6.71
C SER A 26 6.57 -5.74 -7.68
N GLY A 27 7.57 -6.63 -7.74
CA GLY A 27 7.52 -7.84 -8.58
C GLY A 27 8.11 -7.67 -9.97
N GLY A 28 8.15 -6.46 -10.54
CA GLY A 28 8.71 -6.22 -11.89
C GLY A 28 10.16 -6.71 -12.05
N THR A 29 10.95 -6.70 -10.97
CA THR A 29 12.32 -7.24 -10.96
C THR A 29 12.40 -8.74 -11.31
N LEU A 30 11.31 -9.50 -11.10
CA LEU A 30 11.25 -10.93 -11.45
C LEU A 30 11.43 -11.17 -12.96
N LEU A 31 11.10 -10.20 -13.81
CA LEU A 31 11.32 -10.32 -15.26
C LEU A 31 12.81 -10.39 -15.61
N ASN A 32 13.67 -9.80 -14.77
CA ASN A 32 15.10 -9.71 -14.97
C ASN A 32 15.86 -10.88 -14.32
N CYS A 33 15.43 -11.32 -13.13
CA CYS A 33 16.20 -12.29 -12.33
C CYS A 33 15.63 -13.72 -12.32
N ALA A 34 14.32 -13.88 -12.49
CA ALA A 34 13.67 -15.18 -12.37
C ALA A 34 13.51 -15.83 -13.75
N PRO A 35 13.71 -17.15 -13.90
CA PRO A 35 13.49 -17.83 -15.18
C PRO A 35 12.02 -17.74 -15.61
N SER A 36 11.74 -17.87 -16.90
CA SER A 36 10.37 -17.84 -17.45
C SER A 36 9.45 -18.95 -16.91
N SER A 37 10.02 -20.01 -16.34
CA SER A 37 9.29 -21.09 -15.65
C SER A 37 8.93 -20.77 -14.19
N ASN A 38 9.37 -19.63 -13.65
CA ASN A 38 9.03 -19.25 -12.28
C ASN A 38 7.53 -18.89 -12.18
N PRO A 39 6.77 -19.52 -11.27
CA PRO A 39 5.32 -19.31 -11.19
C PRO A 39 4.94 -17.89 -10.73
N CYS A 40 5.75 -17.25 -9.89
CA CYS A 40 5.51 -15.87 -9.46
C CYS A 40 5.71 -14.88 -10.62
N ARG A 41 6.74 -15.10 -11.46
CA ARG A 41 6.94 -14.31 -12.69
C ARG A 41 5.76 -14.47 -13.65
N GLN A 42 5.30 -15.70 -13.84
CA GLN A 42 4.15 -15.97 -14.72
C GLN A 42 2.87 -15.33 -14.17
N ALA A 43 2.59 -15.47 -12.87
CA ALA A 43 1.43 -14.86 -12.24
C ALA A 43 1.42 -13.34 -12.38
N LEU A 44 2.59 -12.69 -12.21
CA LEU A 44 2.74 -11.25 -12.45
C LEU A 44 2.40 -10.90 -13.90
N ILE A 45 3.02 -11.58 -14.88
CA ILE A 45 2.78 -11.31 -16.30
C ILE A 45 1.29 -11.47 -16.65
N THR A 46 0.66 -12.56 -16.22
CA THR A 46 -0.77 -12.82 -16.48
C THR A 46 -1.65 -11.74 -15.85
N THR A 47 -1.44 -11.42 -14.57
CA THR A 47 -2.26 -10.42 -13.86
C THR A 47 -2.16 -9.05 -14.53
N MET A 48 -0.95 -8.63 -14.87
CA MET A 48 -0.72 -7.31 -15.47
C MET A 48 -1.28 -7.24 -16.89
N ALA A 49 -1.19 -8.34 -17.66
CA ALA A 49 -1.82 -8.44 -18.98
C ALA A 49 -3.35 -8.35 -18.90
N ASP A 50 -3.98 -9.02 -17.93
CA ASP A 50 -5.44 -8.93 -17.72
C ASP A 50 -5.90 -7.50 -17.39
N TRP A 51 -5.01 -6.68 -16.84
CA TRP A 51 -5.24 -5.26 -16.54
C TRP A 51 -4.77 -4.32 -17.64
N ASN A 52 -4.26 -4.85 -18.76
CA ASN A 52 -3.66 -4.06 -19.83
C ASN A 52 -2.53 -3.13 -19.35
N GLN A 53 -1.71 -3.61 -18.42
CA GLN A 53 -0.57 -2.91 -17.83
C GLN A 53 0.76 -3.63 -18.15
N ASP A 54 1.87 -2.89 -18.13
CA ASP A 54 3.21 -3.45 -18.33
C ASP A 54 3.70 -4.16 -17.05
N PRO A 55 4.04 -5.47 -17.09
CA PRO A 55 4.56 -6.18 -15.93
C PRO A 55 5.91 -5.66 -15.43
N HIS A 56 6.67 -4.90 -16.21
CA HIS A 56 7.88 -4.22 -15.75
C HIS A 56 7.60 -3.14 -14.69
N ASN A 57 6.40 -2.56 -14.72
CA ASN A 57 6.00 -1.58 -13.71
C ASN A 57 5.72 -2.24 -12.35
N GLY A 58 5.55 -3.56 -12.30
CA GLY A 58 5.16 -4.27 -11.09
C GLY A 58 3.70 -4.03 -10.72
N ARG A 59 3.29 -4.60 -9.58
CA ARG A 59 1.92 -4.51 -9.05
C ARG A 59 1.93 -3.83 -7.69
N ALA A 60 0.91 -3.02 -7.41
CA ALA A 60 0.66 -2.45 -6.08
C ALA A 60 0.69 -3.53 -4.98
N SER A 61 1.44 -3.26 -3.92
CA SER A 61 1.85 -4.26 -2.93
C SER A 61 1.03 -4.17 -1.63
N TRP A 62 -0.31 -4.14 -1.74
CA TRP A 62 -1.21 -4.07 -0.57
C TRP A 62 -0.96 -5.20 0.45
N ASP A 63 -0.85 -6.44 -0.01
CA ASP A 63 -0.66 -7.58 0.91
C ASP A 63 0.73 -7.55 1.56
N GLN A 64 1.76 -7.18 0.81
CA GLN A 64 3.14 -7.15 1.30
C GLN A 64 3.34 -6.00 2.30
N ILE A 65 2.77 -4.82 2.06
CA ILE A 65 2.87 -3.71 3.02
C ILE A 65 2.14 -4.04 4.32
N VAL A 66 0.96 -4.67 4.25
CA VAL A 66 0.21 -5.12 5.43
C VAL A 66 0.99 -6.20 6.19
N ALA A 67 1.62 -7.15 5.49
CA ALA A 67 2.46 -8.16 6.12
C ALA A 67 3.69 -7.53 6.81
N LEU A 68 4.35 -6.55 6.19
CA LEU A 68 5.47 -5.83 6.79
C LEU A 68 5.03 -5.03 8.02
N LEU A 69 3.91 -4.33 7.91
CA LEU A 69 3.30 -3.58 9.01
C LEU A 69 2.99 -4.49 10.20
N ALA A 70 2.46 -5.68 9.97
CA ALA A 70 2.15 -6.65 11.02
C ALA A 70 3.40 -7.16 11.75
N VAL A 71 4.55 -7.26 11.06
CA VAL A 71 5.80 -7.79 11.62
C VAL A 71 6.65 -6.70 12.27
N ARG A 72 6.74 -5.53 11.63
CA ARG A 72 7.68 -4.46 12.02
C ARG A 72 7.01 -3.26 12.69
N GLY A 73 5.68 -3.20 12.70
CA GLY A 73 4.93 -2.02 13.13
C GLY A 73 4.99 -0.88 12.10
N VAL A 74 4.28 0.22 12.39
CA VAL A 74 4.21 1.41 11.52
C VAL A 74 5.61 2.04 11.32
N GLU A 75 6.40 2.13 12.39
CA GLU A 75 7.75 2.70 12.34
C GLU A 75 8.68 1.86 11.46
N GLY A 76 8.51 0.53 11.48
CA GLY A 76 9.32 -0.39 10.68
C GLY A 76 9.00 -0.42 9.19
N VAL A 77 7.95 0.30 8.78
CA VAL A 77 7.66 0.64 7.38
C VAL A 77 7.87 2.14 7.12
N GLY A 78 8.51 2.87 8.03
CA GLY A 78 8.79 4.30 7.89
C GLY A 78 7.54 5.17 7.83
N GLY A 79 6.58 4.86 8.70
CA GLY A 79 5.36 5.63 8.85
C GLY A 79 4.86 5.69 10.28
N HIS A 80 3.70 6.31 10.45
CA HIS A 80 3.01 6.48 11.72
C HIS A 80 1.50 6.28 11.56
N LYS A 81 0.78 6.27 12.69
CA LYS A 81 -0.69 6.13 12.72
C LYS A 81 -1.34 7.50 12.55
N GLY A 82 -2.09 7.67 11.46
CA GLY A 82 -3.01 8.78 11.25
C GLY A 82 -4.43 8.45 11.75
N GLY A 83 -5.22 9.50 11.98
CA GLY A 83 -6.63 9.39 12.37
C GLY A 83 -6.87 8.69 13.72
N VAL A 84 -5.89 8.62 14.62
CA VAL A 84 -6.04 7.85 15.86
C VAL A 84 -7.32 8.25 16.61
N GLY A 85 -8.24 7.29 16.77
CA GLY A 85 -9.51 7.50 17.45
C GLY A 85 -10.72 7.79 16.56
N GLY A 86 -10.53 7.88 15.24
CA GLY A 86 -11.60 7.87 14.23
C GLY A 86 -12.04 6.48 13.79
N ASP A 87 -12.95 6.41 12.83
CA ASP A 87 -13.47 5.14 12.28
C ASP A 87 -13.44 5.15 10.76
N ASN A 88 -13.07 4.00 10.18
CA ASN A 88 -13.35 3.75 8.77
C ASN A 88 -14.77 3.19 8.59
N ILE A 89 -15.60 3.92 7.85
CA ILE A 89 -16.96 3.51 7.52
C ILE A 89 -16.95 2.83 6.16
N VAL A 90 -17.16 1.51 6.18
CA VAL A 90 -17.23 0.70 4.96
C VAL A 90 -18.70 0.52 4.54
N GLY A 91 -19.03 1.05 3.37
CA GLY A 91 -20.34 0.95 2.75
C GLY A 91 -20.54 -0.31 1.92
N ASP A 92 -21.73 -0.42 1.32
CA ASP A 92 -22.04 -1.50 0.39
C ASP A 92 -21.18 -1.39 -0.88
N GLY A 93 -20.67 -2.53 -1.36
CA GLY A 93 -19.74 -2.58 -2.49
C GLY A 93 -18.27 -2.34 -2.14
N GLY A 94 -17.93 -2.13 -0.87
CA GLY A 94 -16.53 -1.97 -0.42
C GLY A 94 -16.01 -0.54 -0.49
N THR A 95 -16.86 0.43 -0.82
CA THR A 95 -16.56 1.85 -0.63
C THR A 95 -16.25 2.11 0.83
N ASN A 96 -15.31 3.00 1.11
CA ASN A 96 -14.95 3.32 2.48
C ASN A 96 -14.58 4.80 2.62
N HIS A 97 -14.87 5.39 3.77
CA HIS A 97 -14.53 6.78 4.08
C HIS A 97 -14.19 6.93 5.56
N TRP A 98 -13.33 7.90 5.86
CA TRP A 98 -12.80 8.12 7.19
C TRP A 98 -13.71 9.10 7.91
N ARG A 99 -14.09 8.75 9.13
CA ARG A 99 -14.86 9.63 10.00
C ARG A 99 -14.02 9.94 11.22
N GLU A 100 -13.74 11.23 11.41
CA GLU A 100 -13.12 11.72 12.64
C GLU A 100 -13.95 11.29 13.86
N GLY A 101 -13.26 10.80 14.88
CA GLY A 101 -13.89 10.24 16.08
C GLY A 101 -13.49 10.97 17.35
N ASP A 102 -14.04 10.51 18.47
CA ASP A 102 -13.83 11.09 19.80
C ASP A 102 -12.66 10.47 20.56
N GLY A 103 -11.87 9.60 19.92
CA GLY A 103 -10.78 8.88 20.57
C GLY A 103 -11.15 7.49 21.07
N SER A 104 -12.41 7.06 20.98
CA SER A 104 -12.86 5.77 21.52
C SER A 104 -12.55 4.56 20.63
N SER A 105 -12.27 4.80 19.35
CA SER A 105 -11.98 3.75 18.38
C SER A 105 -10.51 3.31 18.42
N ARG A 106 -10.27 2.04 18.06
CA ARG A 106 -8.92 1.47 17.85
C ARG A 106 -8.55 1.36 16.38
N GLN A 107 -9.21 2.17 15.57
CA GLN A 107 -8.91 2.29 14.16
C GLN A 107 -7.90 3.41 13.95
N SER A 108 -7.05 3.21 12.96
CA SER A 108 -6.12 4.20 12.44
C SER A 108 -5.87 3.90 10.97
N TYR A 109 -5.20 4.80 10.27
CA TYR A 109 -4.65 4.53 8.95
C TYR A 109 -3.14 4.75 8.94
N LEU A 110 -2.45 4.06 8.04
CA LEU A 110 -1.01 4.23 7.85
C LEU A 110 -0.74 5.54 7.11
N VAL A 111 0.09 6.39 7.69
CA VAL A 111 0.68 7.59 7.07
C VAL A 111 2.17 7.38 6.93
N MET A 112 2.75 7.71 5.78
CA MET A 112 4.19 7.58 5.55
C MET A 112 4.93 8.82 6.03
N ASP A 113 6.13 8.64 6.61
CA ASP A 113 6.94 9.76 7.11
C ASP A 113 7.56 10.55 5.95
N GLY A 114 7.67 11.89 6.14
CA GLY A 114 8.19 12.80 5.11
C GLY A 114 7.18 13.18 4.03
N ASP A 115 5.92 12.83 4.25
CA ASP A 115 4.87 12.83 3.22
C ASP A 115 3.57 13.54 3.65
N GLU A 116 3.54 14.16 4.82
CA GLU A 116 2.30 14.70 5.40
C GLU A 116 1.60 15.70 4.46
N GLU A 117 2.36 16.59 3.80
CA GLU A 117 1.80 17.58 2.86
C GLU A 117 1.36 16.96 1.52
N TRP A 118 2.08 15.94 1.02
CA TRP A 118 1.75 15.25 -0.23
C TRP A 118 0.56 14.30 -0.04
N MET A 119 0.57 13.51 1.04
CA MET A 119 -0.56 12.70 1.51
C MET A 119 -1.77 13.57 1.85
N ASP A 120 -1.64 14.70 2.56
CA ASP A 120 -2.80 15.56 2.81
C ASP A 120 -3.36 16.16 1.50
N SER A 121 -2.50 16.45 0.52
CA SER A 121 -2.94 17.01 -0.76
C SER A 121 -3.63 16.00 -1.70
N THR A 122 -3.31 14.71 -1.58
CA THR A 122 -3.84 13.60 -2.41
C THR A 122 -4.81 12.70 -1.63
N TRP A 123 -4.38 12.19 -0.48
CA TRP A 123 -5.10 11.25 0.39
C TRP A 123 -6.34 11.87 1.05
N ALA A 124 -6.26 13.11 1.57
CA ALA A 124 -7.43 13.79 2.13
C ALA A 124 -8.50 14.08 1.06
N LYS A 125 -8.11 14.23 -0.22
CA LYS A 125 -9.07 14.38 -1.31
C LYS A 125 -9.75 13.07 -1.68
N TRP A 126 -9.02 11.96 -1.73
CA TRP A 126 -9.57 10.64 -2.10
C TRP A 126 -10.55 10.08 -1.04
N TRP A 127 -10.21 10.20 0.24
CA TRP A 127 -11.05 9.72 1.36
C TRP A 127 -12.26 10.60 1.67
N VAL A 128 -12.19 11.91 1.39
CA VAL A 128 -13.29 12.87 1.65
C VAL A 128 -14.15 13.09 0.40
N ASN A 129 -13.61 12.93 -0.81
CA ASN A 129 -14.34 13.04 -2.07
C ASN A 129 -13.87 11.93 -3.02
N SER A 130 -14.71 10.91 -3.21
CA SER A 130 -14.52 9.73 -4.07
C SER A 130 -14.32 10.07 -5.57
N ASN A 131 -13.28 10.84 -5.92
CA ASN A 131 -12.92 11.14 -7.30
C ASN A 131 -11.76 10.21 -7.69
N ASP A 132 -12.03 9.35 -8.67
CA ASP A 132 -11.10 8.38 -9.24
C ASP A 132 -9.83 9.02 -9.88
N ASP A 133 -9.75 10.34 -9.94
CA ASP A 133 -8.65 11.12 -10.56
C ASP A 133 -7.39 11.27 -9.68
N VAL A 134 -7.39 10.77 -8.44
CA VAL A 134 -6.25 10.93 -7.52
C VAL A 134 -5.15 9.88 -7.73
N LEU A 135 -5.52 8.65 -8.09
CA LEU A 135 -4.58 7.54 -8.30
C LEU A 135 -3.54 7.82 -9.41
N PRO A 136 -3.92 8.35 -10.59
CA PRO A 136 -2.96 8.68 -11.64
C PRO A 136 -1.90 9.70 -11.20
N GLY A 137 -2.25 10.65 -10.32
CA GLY A 137 -1.31 11.66 -9.81
C GLY A 137 -0.26 11.07 -8.86
N MET A 138 -0.65 10.13 -8.00
CA MET A 138 0.27 9.45 -7.10
C MET A 138 1.25 8.55 -7.87
N GLU A 139 0.77 7.80 -8.88
CA GLU A 139 1.63 7.01 -9.76
C GLU A 139 2.61 7.88 -10.56
N GLU A 140 2.15 9.04 -11.04
CA GLU A 140 3.00 10.01 -11.73
C GLU A 140 4.09 10.58 -10.82
N ASP A 141 3.76 10.97 -9.59
CA ASP A 141 4.73 11.49 -8.64
C ASP A 141 5.76 10.45 -8.18
N VAL A 142 5.35 9.18 -8.03
CA VAL A 142 6.27 8.05 -7.82
C VAL A 142 7.22 7.91 -9.01
N ARG A 143 6.69 7.93 -10.24
CA ARG A 143 7.49 7.84 -11.47
C ARG A 143 8.44 9.03 -11.63
N GLU A 144 8.04 10.21 -11.22
CA GLU A 144 8.83 11.45 -11.32
C GLU A 144 9.81 11.65 -10.16
N GLY A 145 9.87 10.72 -9.20
CA GLY A 145 10.78 10.79 -8.06
C GLY A 145 10.41 11.90 -7.07
N LYS A 146 9.16 12.36 -7.10
CA LYS A 146 8.59 13.31 -6.13
C LYS A 146 8.06 12.60 -4.88
N ALA A 147 7.87 11.29 -4.97
CA ALA A 147 7.58 10.38 -3.87
C ALA A 147 8.62 10.45 -2.73
N PRO A 148 8.23 10.26 -1.47
CA PRO A 148 9.15 10.18 -0.34
C PRO A 148 10.28 9.16 -0.54
N PRO A 149 11.52 9.47 -0.08
CA PRO A 149 12.67 8.58 -0.22
C PRO A 149 12.48 7.19 0.40
N ILE A 150 11.68 7.10 1.48
CA ILE A 150 11.36 5.82 2.14
C ILE A 150 10.65 4.85 1.18
N LEU A 151 9.88 5.37 0.22
CA LEU A 151 9.21 4.55 -0.79
C LEU A 151 10.22 3.82 -1.67
N ALA A 152 11.25 4.55 -2.13
CA ALA A 152 12.33 4.00 -2.93
C ALA A 152 13.18 2.99 -2.14
N GLU A 153 13.44 3.27 -0.85
CA GLU A 153 14.20 2.36 0.01
C GLU A 153 13.48 1.02 0.21
N MET A 154 12.21 1.04 0.59
CA MET A 154 11.43 -0.18 0.79
C MET A 154 11.19 -0.93 -0.53
N GLN A 155 10.95 -0.21 -1.63
CA GLN A 155 10.86 -0.84 -2.95
C GLN A 155 12.18 -1.54 -3.30
N GLY A 156 13.32 -0.92 -2.98
CA GLY A 156 14.65 -1.52 -3.07
C GLY A 156 14.80 -2.77 -2.19
N GLU A 157 14.33 -2.73 -0.94
CA GLU A 157 14.39 -3.86 -0.01
C GLU A 157 13.54 -5.04 -0.53
N ILE A 158 12.29 -4.79 -0.91
CA ILE A 158 11.38 -5.81 -1.47
C ILE A 158 11.99 -6.41 -2.74
N ASN A 159 12.49 -5.58 -3.66
CA ASN A 159 13.11 -6.06 -4.89
C ASN A 159 14.38 -6.89 -4.62
N ARG A 160 15.18 -6.53 -3.61
CA ARG A 160 16.35 -7.31 -3.16
C ARG A 160 15.94 -8.67 -2.58
N LEU A 161 14.81 -8.75 -1.89
CA LEU A 161 14.29 -10.01 -1.35
C LEU A 161 13.78 -10.94 -2.45
N LEU A 162 13.13 -10.39 -3.47
CA LEU A 162 12.63 -11.13 -4.64
C LEU A 162 13.78 -11.64 -5.53
N CYS A 163 14.77 -10.79 -5.76
CA CYS A 163 15.93 -11.06 -6.59
C CYS A 163 17.19 -10.89 -5.76
N LYS A 164 17.55 -11.91 -4.98
CA LYS A 164 18.80 -11.86 -4.21
C LYS A 164 19.97 -11.69 -5.18
N PRO A 165 20.92 -10.78 -4.90
CA PRO A 165 22.17 -10.76 -5.65
C PRO A 165 22.81 -12.15 -5.57
N PRO A 166 23.56 -12.57 -6.62
CA PRO A 166 24.33 -13.80 -6.57
C PRO A 166 25.13 -13.80 -5.27
N ARG A 167 25.11 -14.91 -4.53
CA ARG A 167 26.09 -15.06 -3.45
C ARG A 167 27.46 -15.01 -4.13
N ASP A 168 28.33 -14.12 -3.66
CA ASP A 168 29.71 -14.05 -4.12
C ASP A 168 30.26 -15.50 -4.18
N ALA A 169 30.66 -15.91 -5.39
CA ALA A 169 31.14 -17.25 -5.69
C ALA A 169 32.62 -17.39 -5.31
#